data_AF-A0A3R9PS53-F1
#
_entry.id   AF-A0A3R9PS53-F1
#
_cell.length_a   1.000
_cell.length_b   1.000
_cell.length_c   1.000
_cell.angle_alpha   90.00
_cell.angle_beta   90.00
_cell.angle_gamma   90.00
#
_symmetry.space_group_name_H-M   'P 1'
#
loop_
_entity.id
_entity.type
_entity.pdbx_description
1 polymer ?
#
loop_
_entity_poly.entity_id
_entity_poly.type
_entity_poly.pdbx_seq_one_letter_code
_entity_poly.pdbx_strand_id
1 'polypeptide(L)'
;MLTLLLPPALSTAWTLFEKYIFNDWSALGFLMVLFLIDTLLGMARSFRQGRFHSRGMRQMFTKLRDYGVGIVVAHVFSAIEIDGSRVPWADYMSLGVKFTIYLFILIIEAKSIDENLRNLGGMGLPLPRFLRKGMQDWEETGQFRSKIPPEELPLAEPEPALSTVPEAGAIPPAI
;
A
#
# COMPACT_ATOMS: atom_id res chain seq x y z
N MET A 1 -17.23 -30.32 3.96
CA MET A 1 -16.59 -31.64 3.73
C MET A 1 -15.08 -31.64 3.99
N LEU A 2 -14.36 -30.52 3.93
CA LEU A 2 -12.93 -30.46 4.31
C LEU A 2 -12.66 -30.44 5.83
N THR A 3 -13.66 -30.10 6.64
CA THR A 3 -13.55 -29.95 8.10
C THR A 3 -13.38 -31.27 8.86
N LEU A 4 -13.66 -32.41 8.24
CA LEU A 4 -13.61 -33.73 8.89
C LEU A 4 -12.21 -34.37 8.92
N LEU A 5 -11.23 -33.79 8.22
CA LEU A 5 -9.85 -34.30 8.13
C LEU A 5 -8.82 -33.42 8.85
N LEU A 6 -9.23 -32.29 9.41
CA LEU A 6 -8.35 -31.34 10.09
C LEU A 6 -8.29 -31.67 11.58
N PRO A 7 -7.08 -31.75 12.20
CA PRO A 7 -6.95 -31.86 13.65
C PRO A 7 -7.79 -30.77 14.35
N PRO A 8 -8.42 -31.06 15.51
CA PRO A 8 -9.29 -30.10 16.19
C PRO A 8 -8.61 -28.75 16.46
N ALA A 9 -7.32 -28.78 16.80
CA ALA A 9 -6.51 -27.58 17.00
C ALA A 9 -6.42 -26.71 15.73
N LEU A 10 -6.31 -27.32 14.55
CA LEU A 10 -6.18 -26.59 13.29
C LEU A 10 -7.53 -26.02 12.84
N SER A 11 -8.64 -26.72 13.12
CA SER A 11 -10.00 -26.18 12.93
C SER A 11 -10.27 -24.95 13.80
N THR A 12 -9.88 -25.01 15.09
CA THR A 12 -9.97 -23.87 16.00
C THR A 12 -9.10 -22.72 15.53
N ALA A 13 -7.85 -22.98 15.14
CA ALA A 13 -6.95 -21.97 14.60
C ALA A 13 -7.52 -21.31 13.33
N TRP A 14 -8.10 -22.09 12.41
CA TRP A 14 -8.76 -21.57 11.21
C TRP A 14 -9.96 -20.68 11.54
N THR A 15 -10.79 -21.09 12.49
CA THR A 15 -11.95 -20.31 12.94
C THR A 15 -11.51 -18.97 13.56
N LEU A 16 -10.43 -18.98 14.36
CA LEU A 16 -9.87 -17.76 14.93
C LEU A 16 -9.25 -16.87 13.85
N PHE A 17 -8.59 -17.46 12.85
CA PHE A 17 -8.06 -16.74 11.70
C PHE A 17 -9.18 -16.05 10.93
N GLU A 18 -10.26 -16.75 10.59
CA GLU A 18 -11.39 -16.16 9.87
C GLU A 18 -12.07 -15.05 10.66
N LYS A 19 -12.18 -15.23 11.98
CA LYS A 19 -12.78 -14.22 12.85
C LYS A 19 -11.92 -12.95 12.94
N TYR A 20 -10.63 -13.08 13.23
CA TYR A 20 -9.79 -11.95 13.62
C TYR A 20 -8.85 -11.42 12.53
N ILE A 21 -8.54 -12.23 11.52
CA ILE A 21 -7.55 -11.87 10.49
C ILE A 21 -8.25 -11.61 9.15
N PHE A 22 -8.99 -12.58 8.63
CA PHE A 22 -9.59 -12.46 7.30
C PHE A 22 -10.61 -13.56 6.96
N ASN A 23 -11.76 -13.19 6.38
CA ASN A 23 -12.75 -14.16 5.89
C ASN A 23 -13.28 -13.92 4.47
N ASP A 24 -12.79 -12.91 3.73
CA ASP A 24 -13.35 -12.53 2.42
C ASP A 24 -12.59 -13.17 1.24
N TRP A 25 -12.59 -14.50 1.17
CA TRP A 25 -11.84 -15.26 0.17
C TRP A 25 -12.22 -14.92 -1.28
N SER A 26 -13.44 -14.47 -1.53
CA SER A 26 -13.89 -14.02 -2.85
C SER A 26 -13.19 -12.73 -3.26
N ALA A 27 -13.15 -11.71 -2.40
CA ALA A 27 -12.45 -10.47 -2.70
C ALA A 27 -10.94 -10.69 -2.87
N LEU A 28 -10.34 -11.57 -2.06
CA LEU A 28 -8.95 -11.98 -2.23
C LEU A 28 -8.72 -12.66 -3.59
N GLY A 29 -9.63 -13.53 -4.03
CA GLY A 29 -9.56 -14.18 -5.35
C GLY A 29 -9.49 -13.17 -6.49
N PHE A 30 -10.35 -12.14 -6.49
CA PHE A 30 -10.31 -11.08 -7.50
C PHE A 30 -9.01 -10.25 -7.46
N LEU A 31 -8.51 -9.93 -6.27
CA LEU A 31 -7.24 -9.23 -6.11
C LEU A 31 -6.06 -10.06 -6.63
N MET A 32 -6.07 -11.37 -6.37
CA MET A 32 -5.04 -12.28 -6.86
C MET A 32 -5.02 -12.36 -8.39
N VAL A 33 -6.18 -12.31 -9.06
CA VAL A 33 -6.23 -12.26 -10.53
C VAL A 33 -5.50 -11.02 -11.07
N LEU A 34 -5.77 -9.84 -10.51
CA LEU A 34 -5.09 -8.61 -10.93
C LEU A 34 -3.59 -8.64 -10.63
N PHE A 35 -3.23 -9.11 -9.44
CA PHE A 35 -1.84 -9.27 -9.02
C PHE A 35 -1.05 -10.19 -9.95
N LEU A 36 -1.66 -11.31 -10.38
CA LEU A 36 -1.05 -12.23 -11.33
C LEU A 36 -0.89 -11.59 -12.72
N ILE A 37 -1.90 -10.86 -13.21
CA ILE A 37 -1.82 -10.15 -14.49
C ILE A 37 -0.68 -9.12 -14.46
N ASP A 38 -0.60 -8.30 -13.42
CA ASP A 38 0.47 -7.32 -13.25
C ASP A 38 1.85 -7.97 -13.18
N THR A 39 1.98 -9.04 -12.39
CA THR A 39 3.25 -9.77 -12.23
C THR A 39 3.71 -10.36 -13.57
N LEU A 40 2.80 -10.96 -14.34
CA LEU A 40 3.10 -11.49 -15.67
C LEU A 40 3.53 -10.38 -16.64
N LEU A 41 2.84 -9.24 -16.64
CA LEU A 41 3.17 -8.08 -17.46
C LEU A 41 4.53 -7.47 -17.08
N GLY A 42 4.81 -7.32 -15.78
CA GLY A 42 6.08 -6.84 -15.26
C GLY A 42 7.24 -7.78 -15.59
N MET A 43 6.99 -9.09 -15.55
CA MET A 43 7.96 -10.11 -15.97
C MET A 43 8.21 -10.06 -17.48
N ALA A 44 7.16 -9.96 -18.30
CA ALA A 44 7.27 -9.81 -19.75
C ALA A 44 8.05 -8.54 -20.13
N ARG A 45 7.79 -7.43 -19.44
CA ARG A 45 8.54 -6.18 -19.59
C ARG A 45 10.03 -6.37 -19.26
N SER A 46 10.33 -6.99 -18.12
CA SER A 46 11.71 -7.25 -17.68
C SER A 46 12.47 -8.15 -18.65
N PHE A 47 11.79 -9.17 -19.19
CA PHE A 47 12.34 -10.05 -20.20
C PHE A 47 12.68 -9.28 -21.49
N ARG A 48 11.75 -8.46 -21.99
CA ARG A 48 11.96 -7.65 -23.20
C ARG A 48 13.10 -6.64 -23.06
N GLN A 49 13.33 -6.13 -21.85
CA GLN A 49 14.40 -5.18 -21.56
C GLN A 49 15.76 -5.85 -21.28
N GLY A 50 15.82 -7.19 -21.26
CA GLY A 50 17.04 -7.94 -20.93
C GLY A 50 17.53 -7.74 -19.49
N ARG A 51 16.66 -7.23 -18.60
CA ARG A 51 16.99 -6.87 -17.22
C ARG A 51 16.21 -7.74 -16.25
N PHE A 52 16.56 -9.01 -16.16
CA PHE A 52 16.15 -9.82 -15.01
C PHE A 52 16.97 -9.37 -13.79
N HIS A 53 16.34 -8.60 -12.91
CA HIS A 53 16.94 -8.16 -11.66
C HIS A 53 16.07 -8.58 -10.48
N SER A 54 16.72 -8.97 -9.38
CA SER A 54 16.08 -9.29 -8.08
C SER A 54 15.17 -8.18 -7.55
N ARG A 55 15.35 -6.95 -8.05
CA ARG A 55 14.53 -5.77 -7.74
C ARG A 55 13.04 -5.99 -8.06
N GLY A 56 12.69 -6.62 -9.18
CA GLY A 56 11.29 -6.89 -9.54
C GLY A 56 10.63 -7.89 -8.59
N MET A 57 11.37 -8.91 -8.17
CA MET A 57 10.90 -9.91 -7.21
C MET A 57 10.70 -9.29 -5.82
N ARG A 58 11.62 -8.42 -5.37
CA ARG A 58 11.47 -7.67 -4.13
C ARG A 58 10.20 -6.80 -4.17
N GLN A 59 9.92 -6.14 -5.29
CA GLN A 59 8.73 -5.30 -5.45
C GLN A 59 7.44 -6.11 -5.36
N MET A 60 7.41 -7.32 -5.93
CA MET A 60 6.29 -8.26 -5.80
C MET A 60 6.03 -8.61 -4.32
N PHE A 61 7.07 -8.97 -3.56
CA PHE A 61 6.92 -9.27 -2.12
C PHE A 61 6.48 -8.05 -1.30
N THR A 62 6.99 -6.87 -1.62
CA THR A 62 6.55 -5.61 -1.00
C THR A 62 5.07 -5.37 -1.22
N LYS A 63 4.58 -5.48 -2.47
CA LYS A 63 3.15 -5.38 -2.79
C LYS A 63 2.31 -6.39 -2.01
N LEU A 64 2.73 -7.66 -2.01
CA LEU A 64 2.01 -8.72 -1.30
C LEU A 64 1.89 -8.44 0.20
N ARG A 65 2.99 -7.99 0.83
CA ARG A 65 2.99 -7.57 2.23
C ARG A 65 2.05 -6.39 2.48
N ASP A 66 2.18 -5.33 1.69
CA ASP A 66 1.44 -4.07 1.92
C ASP A 66 -0.06 -4.25 1.68
N TYR A 67 -0.43 -4.99 0.63
CA TYR A 67 -1.82 -5.33 0.36
C TYR A 67 -2.36 -6.29 1.41
N GLY A 68 -1.57 -7.28 1.83
CA GLY A 68 -1.96 -8.21 2.91
C GLY A 68 -2.25 -7.47 4.21
N VAL A 69 -1.39 -6.54 4.61
CA VAL A 69 -1.62 -5.68 5.78
C VAL A 69 -2.88 -4.84 5.60
N GLY A 70 -3.06 -4.19 4.44
CA GLY A 70 -4.25 -3.39 4.15
C GLY A 70 -5.55 -4.18 4.27
N ILE A 71 -5.59 -5.40 3.73
CA ILE A 71 -6.76 -6.28 3.80
C ILE A 71 -7.07 -6.71 5.23
N VAL A 72 -6.05 -7.06 6.03
CA VAL A 72 -6.23 -7.41 7.45
C VAL A 72 -6.75 -6.20 8.23
N VAL A 73 -6.19 -5.02 8.00
CA VAL A 73 -6.69 -3.77 8.60
C VAL A 73 -8.15 -3.55 8.23
N ALA A 74 -8.50 -3.66 6.95
CA ALA A 74 -9.88 -3.54 6.49
C ALA A 74 -10.82 -4.53 7.17
N HIS A 75 -10.37 -5.78 7.36
CA HIS A 75 -11.11 -6.81 8.08
C HIS A 75 -11.34 -6.43 9.54
N VAL A 76 -10.28 -6.08 10.28
CA VAL A 76 -10.35 -5.70 11.70
C VAL A 76 -11.28 -4.50 11.91
N PHE A 77 -11.13 -3.43 11.13
CA PHE A 77 -12.00 -2.26 11.23
C PHE A 77 -13.46 -2.58 10.94
N SER A 78 -13.71 -3.54 10.06
CA SER A 78 -15.07 -3.92 9.66
C SER A 78 -15.77 -4.87 10.63
N ALA A 79 -14.99 -5.62 11.41
CA ALA A 79 -15.47 -6.72 12.25
C ALA A 79 -15.36 -6.40 13.75
N ILE A 80 -14.97 -5.18 14.10
CA ILE A 80 -14.81 -4.77 15.49
C ILE A 80 -16.17 -4.77 16.21
N GLU A 81 -16.19 -5.42 17.37
CA GLU A 81 -17.33 -5.48 18.27
C GLU A 81 -16.89 -4.88 19.61
N ILE A 82 -17.71 -4.02 20.20
CA ILE A 82 -17.47 -3.41 21.51
C ILE A 82 -18.49 -4.00 22.47
N ASP A 83 -18.01 -4.62 23.55
CA ASP A 83 -18.83 -5.34 24.54
C ASP A 83 -19.75 -6.42 23.93
N GLY A 84 -19.28 -7.08 22.86
CA GLY A 84 -20.04 -8.12 22.15
C GLY A 84 -21.21 -7.57 21.31
N SER A 85 -21.29 -6.24 21.13
CA SER A 85 -22.30 -5.58 20.30
C SER A 85 -21.65 -4.79 19.17
N ARG A 86 -22.32 -4.79 18.01
CA ARG A 86 -21.99 -3.86 16.93
C ARG A 86 -22.63 -2.51 17.21
N VAL A 87 -21.86 -1.43 17.06
CA VAL A 87 -22.44 -0.08 17.14
C VAL A 87 -23.38 0.17 15.96
N PRO A 88 -24.47 0.96 16.12
CA PRO A 88 -25.51 1.13 15.08
C PRO A 88 -25.02 1.62 13.71
N TRP A 89 -23.87 2.32 13.68
CA TRP A 89 -23.25 2.84 12.45
C TRP A 89 -22.07 1.99 11.95
N ALA A 90 -21.75 0.89 12.64
CA ALA A 90 -20.62 0.01 12.32
C ALA A 90 -20.75 -0.59 10.91
N ASP A 91 -21.95 -0.96 10.49
CA ASP A 91 -22.15 -1.60 9.18
C ASP A 91 -21.86 -0.63 8.02
N TYR A 92 -22.24 0.65 8.15
CA TYR A 92 -21.92 1.66 7.14
C TYR A 92 -20.42 2.02 7.15
N MET A 93 -19.84 2.19 8.34
CA MET A 93 -18.42 2.49 8.47
C MET A 93 -17.55 1.33 7.97
N SER A 94 -17.91 0.10 8.32
CA SER A 94 -17.22 -1.12 7.92
C SER A 94 -17.24 -1.30 6.40
N LEU A 95 -18.40 -1.10 5.76
CA LEU A 95 -18.54 -1.12 4.32
C LEU A 95 -17.69 -0.04 3.67
N GLY A 96 -17.73 1.20 4.20
CA GLY A 96 -16.95 2.32 3.69
C GLY A 96 -15.45 2.10 3.76
N VAL A 97 -14.94 1.66 4.92
CA VAL A 97 -13.50 1.39 5.13
C VAL A 97 -13.03 0.23 4.27
N LYS A 98 -13.76 -0.89 4.26
CA LYS A 98 -13.45 -2.02 3.38
C LYS A 98 -13.44 -1.58 1.93
N PHE A 99 -14.54 -1.03 1.43
CA PHE A 99 -14.63 -0.59 0.04
C PHE A 99 -13.48 0.34 -0.34
N THR A 100 -13.15 1.31 0.52
CA THR A 100 -12.07 2.26 0.29
C THR A 100 -10.71 1.59 0.17
N ILE A 101 -10.33 0.73 1.11
CA ILE A 101 -9.03 0.05 1.09
C ILE A 101 -8.91 -0.87 -0.13
N TYR A 102 -9.95 -1.66 -0.41
CA TYR A 102 -9.95 -2.54 -1.57
C TYR A 102 -9.88 -1.74 -2.87
N LEU A 103 -10.66 -0.67 -2.98
CA LEU A 103 -10.62 0.20 -4.16
C LEU A 103 -9.22 0.81 -4.35
N PHE A 104 -8.54 1.23 -3.28
CA PHE A 104 -7.17 1.73 -3.37
C PHE A 104 -6.20 0.69 -3.91
N ILE A 105 -6.24 -0.54 -3.39
CA ILE A 105 -5.40 -1.64 -3.89
C ILE A 105 -5.68 -1.87 -5.38
N LEU A 106 -6.95 -1.90 -5.78
CA LEU A 106 -7.36 -2.09 -7.18
C LEU A 106 -6.84 -0.97 -8.09
N ILE A 107 -6.90 0.29 -7.64
CA ILE A 107 -6.42 1.45 -8.40
C ILE A 107 -4.90 1.36 -8.61
N ILE A 108 -4.15 1.03 -7.56
CA ILE A 108 -2.69 0.89 -7.64
C ILE A 108 -2.33 -0.22 -8.64
N GLU A 109 -3.04 -1.34 -8.60
CA GLU A 109 -2.78 -2.46 -9.49
C GLU A 109 -3.16 -2.15 -10.94
N ALA A 110 -4.31 -1.51 -11.17
CA ALA A 110 -4.72 -1.06 -12.49
C ALA A 110 -3.71 -0.09 -13.12
N LYS A 111 -3.14 0.83 -12.32
CA LYS A 111 -2.08 1.74 -12.77
C LYS A 111 -0.81 0.98 -13.15
N SER A 112 -0.38 0.04 -12.31
CA SER A 112 0.80 -0.81 -12.56
C SER A 112 0.65 -1.60 -13.88
N ILE A 113 -0.54 -2.15 -14.11
CA ILE A 113 -0.90 -2.85 -15.36
C ILE A 113 -0.85 -1.89 -16.56
N ASP A 114 -1.45 -0.69 -16.45
CA ASP A 114 -1.40 0.33 -17.51
C ASP A 114 0.04 0.69 -17.89
N GLU A 115 0.89 0.92 -16.89
CA GLU A 115 2.29 1.27 -17.10
C GLU A 115 3.06 0.12 -17.79
N ASN A 116 2.87 -1.11 -17.33
CA ASN A 116 3.53 -2.28 -17.93
C ASN A 116 3.09 -2.51 -19.38
N LEU A 117 1.80 -2.35 -19.70
CA LEU A 117 1.29 -2.45 -21.07
C LEU A 117 1.89 -1.37 -22.00
N ARG A 118 2.03 -0.13 -21.52
CA ARG A 118 2.63 0.97 -22.30
C ARG A 118 4.11 0.72 -22.55
N ASN A 119 4.83 0.23 -21.55
CA ASN A 119 6.25 -0.10 -21.68
C ASN A 119 6.53 -1.32 -22.57
N LEU A 120 5.52 -2.16 -22.82
CA LEU A 120 5.59 -3.25 -23.80
C LEU A 120 5.29 -2.79 -25.25
N GLY A 121 5.00 -1.50 -25.46
CA GLY A 121 4.67 -0.90 -26.75
C GLY A 121 3.17 -0.83 -27.06
N GLY A 122 2.31 -1.15 -26.08
CA GLY A 122 0.85 -1.02 -26.21
C GLY A 122 0.34 0.39 -25.89
N MET A 123 -0.97 0.62 -26.07
CA MET A 123 -1.62 1.90 -25.73
C MET A 123 -1.93 2.06 -24.22
N GLY A 124 -1.68 1.02 -23.42
CA GLY A 124 -2.13 0.93 -22.03
C GLY A 124 -3.56 0.38 -21.93
N LEU A 125 -4.15 0.48 -20.74
CA LEU A 125 -5.56 0.22 -20.51
C LEU A 125 -6.40 1.30 -21.23
N PRO A 126 -7.62 0.97 -21.70
CA PRO A 126 -8.54 1.90 -22.34
C PRO A 126 -9.19 2.87 -21.33
N LEU A 127 -8.37 3.53 -20.52
CA LEU A 127 -8.80 4.45 -19.48
C LEU A 127 -8.90 5.89 -20.04
N PRO A 128 -9.99 6.61 -19.76
CA PRO A 128 -10.07 8.04 -19.99
C PRO A 128 -8.89 8.80 -19.37
N ARG A 129 -8.43 9.88 -20.03
CA ARG A 129 -7.25 10.65 -19.58
C ARG A 129 -7.39 11.19 -18.15
N PHE A 130 -8.60 11.58 -17.75
CA PHE A 130 -8.85 12.10 -16.41
C PHE A 130 -8.70 11.03 -15.32
N LEU A 131 -9.03 9.76 -15.60
CA LEU A 131 -8.80 8.67 -14.65
C LEU A 131 -7.31 8.40 -14.51
N ARG A 132 -6.58 8.30 -15.63
CA ARG A 132 -5.12 8.13 -15.60
C ARG A 132 -4.42 9.24 -14.82
N LYS A 133 -4.80 10.49 -15.07
CA LYS A 133 -4.27 11.63 -14.30
C LYS A 133 -4.63 11.53 -12.82
N GLY A 134 -5.89 11.20 -12.49
CA GLY A 134 -6.31 11.04 -11.10
C GLY A 134 -5.54 9.97 -10.34
N MET A 135 -5.24 8.82 -10.96
CA MET A 135 -4.41 7.76 -10.37
C MET A 135 -2.95 8.20 -10.17
N GLN A 136 -2.44 9.06 -11.04
CA GLN A 136 -1.09 9.59 -10.93
C GLN A 136 -0.99 10.66 -9.83
N ASP A 137 -1.86 11.66 -9.86
CA ASP A 137 -1.90 12.75 -8.88
C ASP A 137 -2.05 12.20 -7.45
N TRP A 138 -2.89 11.17 -7.27
CA TRP A 138 -3.11 10.56 -5.96
C TRP A 138 -1.88 9.81 -5.44
N GLU A 139 -1.12 9.12 -6.29
CA GLU A 139 0.11 8.44 -5.83
C GLU A 139 1.18 9.44 -5.40
N GLU A 140 1.32 10.55 -6.14
CA GLU A 140 2.34 11.57 -5.88
C GLU A 140 1.99 12.45 -4.66
N THR A 141 0.70 12.73 -4.43
CA THR A 141 0.27 13.75 -3.44
C THR A 141 -0.68 13.23 -2.36
N GLY A 142 -1.21 12.02 -2.49
CA GLY A 142 -2.30 11.51 -1.65
C GLY A 142 -3.67 12.18 -1.89
N GLN A 143 -3.79 13.09 -2.88
CA GLN A 143 -4.99 13.89 -3.13
C GLN A 143 -5.50 13.74 -4.58
N PHE A 144 -6.82 13.78 -4.76
CA PHE A 144 -7.43 13.80 -6.10
C PHE A 144 -7.46 15.24 -6.65
N ARG A 145 -6.81 15.45 -7.80
CA ARG A 145 -6.60 16.77 -8.45
C ARG A 145 -5.80 17.73 -7.57
N SER A 146 -4.48 17.61 -7.58
CA SER A 146 -3.64 18.71 -7.10
C SER A 146 -3.86 19.92 -8.02
N LYS A 147 -4.44 20.99 -7.48
CA LYS A 147 -4.38 22.32 -8.11
C LYS A 147 -3.07 23.04 -7.79
N ILE A 148 -2.16 22.37 -7.10
CA ILE A 148 -0.91 22.92 -6.59
C ILE A 148 0.21 22.12 -7.28
N PRO A 149 1.09 22.77 -8.08
CA PRO A 149 2.30 22.14 -8.59
C PRO A 149 3.11 21.55 -7.43
N PRO A 150 3.95 20.51 -7.66
CA PRO A 150 4.83 20.01 -6.62
C PRO A 150 5.64 21.18 -6.08
N GLU A 151 5.44 21.51 -4.81
CA GLU A 151 6.26 22.49 -4.11
C GLU A 151 7.68 21.91 -4.12
N GLU A 152 8.57 22.55 -4.89
CA GLU A 152 9.99 22.26 -4.84
C GLU A 152 10.38 22.33 -3.37
N LEU A 153 10.67 21.18 -2.76
CA LEU A 153 11.16 21.10 -1.38
C LEU A 153 12.24 22.16 -1.25
N PRO A 154 12.08 23.19 -0.39
CA PRO A 154 13.11 24.19 -0.24
C PRO A 154 14.38 23.44 0.15
N LEU A 155 15.40 23.56 -0.69
CA LEU A 155 16.74 23.05 -0.42
C LEU A 155 17.06 23.46 1.01
N ALA A 156 17.31 22.47 1.88
CA ALA A 156 17.65 22.72 3.27
C ALA A 156 18.68 23.85 3.31
N GLU A 157 18.31 24.97 3.93
CA GLU A 157 19.21 26.11 4.04
C GLU A 157 20.52 25.61 4.65
N PRO A 158 21.69 25.99 4.10
CA PRO A 158 22.96 25.56 4.66
C PRO A 158 23.00 25.97 6.13
N GLU A 159 23.28 25.00 7.01
CA GLU A 159 23.37 25.22 8.46
C GLU A 159 24.17 26.50 8.74
N PRO A 160 23.66 27.40 9.62
CA PRO A 160 24.40 28.60 9.97
C PRO A 160 25.73 28.18 10.60
N ALA A 161 26.83 28.65 10.00
CA ALA A 161 28.18 28.38 10.47
C ALA A 161 28.27 28.70 11.97
N LEU A 162 28.67 27.69 12.76
CA LEU A 162 28.96 27.80 14.18
C LEU A 162 29.83 29.04 14.43
N SER A 163 29.26 30.03 15.12
CA SER A 163 29.97 31.22 15.54
C SER A 163 31.08 30.82 16.51
N THR A 164 32.33 30.85 16.06
CA THR A 164 33.51 30.73 16.92
C THR A 164 33.66 32.02 17.71
N VAL A 165 32.91 32.18 18.80
CA VAL A 165 33.19 33.21 19.79
C VAL A 165 34.24 32.64 20.75
N PRO A 166 35.42 33.28 20.92
CA PRO A 166 36.37 32.85 21.93
C PRO A 166 35.84 33.21 23.32
N GLU A 167 35.77 32.23 24.21
CA GLU A 167 35.37 32.39 25.60
C GLU A 167 36.42 33.23 26.34
N ALA A 168 36.06 34.47 26.67
CA ALA A 168 36.92 35.38 27.41
C ALA A 168 36.84 35.11 28.91
N GLY A 169 37.89 34.49 29.45
CA GLY A 169 38.46 34.85 30.75
C GLY A 169 37.78 34.28 32.01
N ALA A 170 38.42 33.26 32.59
CA ALA A 170 38.45 33.09 34.04
C ALA A 170 39.85 32.58 34.46
N ILE A 171 40.69 33.50 34.93
CA ILE A 171 41.93 33.17 35.65
C ILE A 171 41.57 33.10 37.14
N PRO A 172 41.75 31.98 37.84
CA PRO A 172 41.75 31.98 39.30
C PRO A 172 43.16 32.32 39.86
N PRO A 173 43.23 32.95 41.05
CA PRO A 173 44.45 33.60 41.53
C PRO A 173 45.49 32.62 42.06
N ALA A 174 46.75 33.03 41.95
CA ALA A 174 47.94 32.32 42.41
C ALA A 174 48.04 32.25 43.94
N ILE A 175 48.53 31.10 44.43
CA ILE A 175 49.35 30.96 45.64
C ILE A 175 50.54 30.07 45.27
#